data_AF-A0A0W8D898-F1
#
_entry.id   AF-A0A0W8D898-F1
#
_cell.length_a   1.000
_cell.length_b   1.000
_cell.length_c   1.000
_cell.angle_alpha   90.00
_cell.angle_beta   90.00
_cell.angle_gamma   90.00
#
_symmetry.space_group_name_H-M   'P 1'
#
loop_
_entity.id
_entity.type
_entity.pdbx_description
1 polymer ?
#
loop_
_entity_poly.entity_id
_entity_poly.type
_entity_poly.pdbx_seq_one_letter_code
_entity_poly.pdbx_strand_id
1 'polypeptide(L)'
;MVRYHFVLLATAALIANSNSISASTTSTLESIGSPTGVRLLTTKQNDVPTKRLLRAYGTTSDDNEERGNVMGLVPAGTSKLDDLVTSATLKTYEFLVKDLKLGDDLVTSVRSPQLLELSKFVKNNNRPASHISSVAPLSEKYGHDAVARALVKLERDADTHPELKIMVKQLRNEQLNDWRKNGESVGGVFKLLKLKDDGYEALHRHKFQALEDYIPTGRARRRSRMKAIDLETALLGKWRSEDLPVRGVWDRLKFSNSVHDALRSEKLKLLFKYISQYYPNGETVVLEMFTTKYGEDAVAKALVLAKRDAATKDIATKMQRQQLEGWLANRKTGDDVFKLLNIKDGIDHPKMEILAEFTKLFNVNKNPQDKAEMFTVLRKGFGDDGKFALMLTKAQKSRDTLVADIAKLYRKELFKQWFQYGIDPKTLHAKFRDANEREEVVTRYAAYYDKMTNPQVYTFNDPRRS
;
A
#
# COMPACT_ATOMS: atom_id res chain seq x y z
N MET A 1 5.15 12.60 5.94
CA MET A 1 6.59 12.67 5.54
C MET A 1 7.55 11.95 6.51
N VAL A 2 7.31 11.91 7.83
CA VAL A 2 8.23 11.21 8.77
C VAL A 2 8.11 9.68 8.68
N ARG A 3 6.88 9.15 8.63
CA ARG A 3 6.61 7.70 8.46
C ARG A 3 7.27 7.11 7.20
N TYR A 4 7.29 7.89 6.11
CA TYR A 4 7.90 7.54 4.83
C TYR A 4 9.35 7.08 4.95
N HIS A 5 10.17 7.81 5.72
CA HIS A 5 11.60 7.52 5.80
C HIS A 5 11.91 6.27 6.62
N PHE A 6 11.15 6.02 7.67
CA PHE A 6 11.35 4.82 8.49
C PHE A 6 10.85 3.54 7.81
N VAL A 7 9.78 3.62 7.01
CA VAL A 7 9.35 2.51 6.14
C VAL A 7 10.48 2.12 5.20
N LEU A 8 11.12 3.13 4.62
CA LEU A 8 12.17 2.96 3.65
C LEU A 8 13.46 2.40 4.28
N LEU A 9 13.72 2.73 5.55
CA LEU A 9 14.79 2.14 6.34
C LEU A 9 14.57 0.63 6.59
N ALA A 10 13.33 0.23 6.91
CA ALA A 10 12.97 -1.18 7.10
C ALA A 10 13.00 -1.99 5.78
N THR A 11 12.54 -1.41 4.67
CA THR A 11 12.59 -2.08 3.36
C THR A 11 14.03 -2.22 2.87
N ALA A 12 14.86 -1.19 3.00
CA ALA A 12 16.25 -1.23 2.59
C ALA A 12 17.08 -2.25 3.41
N ALA A 13 16.84 -2.36 4.72
CA ALA A 13 17.49 -3.37 5.56
C ALA A 13 17.08 -4.80 5.18
N LEU A 14 15.82 -5.03 4.80
CA LEU A 14 15.33 -6.33 4.35
C LEU A 14 15.88 -6.71 2.96
N ILE A 15 15.99 -5.75 2.04
CA ILE A 15 16.51 -5.98 0.69
C ILE A 15 18.04 -6.15 0.70
N ALA A 16 18.75 -5.45 1.61
CA ALA A 16 20.20 -5.61 1.77
C ALA A 16 20.60 -6.99 2.30
N ASN A 17 19.72 -7.64 3.09
CA ASN A 17 19.96 -8.94 3.70
C ASN A 17 19.43 -10.13 2.88
N SER A 18 18.74 -9.90 1.75
CA SER A 18 18.45 -10.97 0.81
C SER A 18 19.66 -11.22 -0.07
N ASN A 19 20.51 -12.16 0.33
CA ASN A 19 21.57 -12.69 -0.53
C ASN A 19 20.96 -13.22 -1.83
N SER A 20 21.55 -12.81 -2.95
CA SER A 20 21.32 -13.36 -4.27
C SER A 20 21.61 -14.85 -4.25
N ILE A 21 20.57 -15.68 -4.38
CA ILE A 21 20.75 -17.06 -4.80
C ILE A 21 21.19 -16.97 -6.27
N SER A 22 22.48 -17.10 -6.49
CA SER A 22 23.07 -17.19 -7.82
C SER A 22 22.48 -18.42 -8.53
N ALA A 23 21.67 -18.18 -9.55
CA ALA A 23 21.35 -19.20 -10.54
C ALA A 23 22.57 -19.35 -11.45
N SER A 24 23.42 -20.33 -11.14
CA SER A 24 24.49 -20.77 -12.05
C SER A 24 23.86 -21.32 -13.31
N THR A 25 23.87 -20.55 -14.39
CA THR A 25 23.68 -21.08 -15.74
C THR A 25 25.07 -21.33 -16.32
N THR A 26 25.48 -22.59 -16.25
CA THR A 26 26.59 -23.11 -17.05
C THR A 26 26.16 -23.14 -18.50
N SER A 27 26.82 -22.36 -19.35
CA SER A 27 26.80 -22.59 -20.81
C SER A 27 28.21 -22.46 -21.35
N THR A 28 28.78 -23.63 -21.64
CA THR A 28 29.92 -23.88 -22.51
C THR A 28 29.70 -23.32 -23.91
N LEU A 29 30.69 -22.61 -24.46
CA LEU A 29 30.97 -22.61 -25.90
C LEU A 29 32.46 -22.33 -26.14
N GLU A 30 33.07 -23.15 -27.01
CA GLU A 30 34.48 -23.15 -27.38
C GLU A 30 34.82 -22.22 -28.56
N SER A 31 36.10 -21.80 -28.58
CA SER A 31 36.97 -21.45 -29.74
C SER A 31 36.66 -20.14 -30.50
N ILE A 32 37.61 -19.24 -30.85
CA ILE A 32 38.86 -19.39 -31.63
C ILE A 32 39.80 -18.17 -31.40
N GLY A 33 41.12 -18.39 -31.32
CA GLY A 33 42.16 -17.53 -31.94
C GLY A 33 42.81 -16.35 -31.17
N SER A 34 44.04 -16.55 -30.67
CA SER A 34 45.08 -15.51 -30.37
C SER A 34 45.77 -15.01 -31.67
N PRO A 35 46.78 -14.08 -31.70
CA PRO A 35 47.62 -13.49 -30.62
C PRO A 35 47.87 -11.96 -30.72
N THR A 36 48.36 -11.27 -29.69
CA THR A 36 49.78 -10.81 -29.53
C THR A 36 49.88 -10.02 -28.19
N GLY A 37 50.77 -10.37 -27.26
CA GLY A 37 52.09 -9.73 -27.02
C GLY A 37 51.96 -8.39 -26.25
N VAL A 38 52.40 -8.22 -25.01
CA VAL A 38 53.81 -8.09 -24.55
C VAL A 38 53.90 -8.22 -23.01
N ARG A 39 55.02 -8.81 -22.54
CA ARG A 39 55.50 -8.99 -21.15
C ARG A 39 56.17 -7.73 -20.56
N LEU A 40 56.19 -7.59 -19.22
CA LEU A 40 57.37 -7.34 -18.35
C LEU A 40 56.92 -7.37 -16.86
N LEU A 41 57.23 -8.39 -16.05
CA LEU A 41 58.45 -8.68 -15.25
C LEU A 41 58.75 -7.68 -14.09
N THR A 42 58.41 -8.15 -12.87
CA THR A 42 59.21 -8.25 -11.62
C THR A 42 60.08 -7.09 -11.12
N THR A 43 59.96 -6.80 -9.80
CA THR A 43 61.08 -6.84 -8.83
C THR A 43 60.60 -6.90 -7.37
N LYS A 44 61.17 -7.81 -6.57
CA LYS A 44 61.19 -7.87 -5.09
C LYS A 44 62.47 -7.16 -4.57
N GLN A 45 62.40 -6.46 -3.42
CA GLN A 45 63.15 -6.78 -2.17
C GLN A 45 63.17 -5.64 -1.12
N ASN A 46 62.86 -6.05 0.12
CA ASN A 46 63.50 -5.81 1.44
C ASN A 46 63.40 -4.49 2.25
N ASP A 47 62.90 -4.69 3.48
CA ASP A 47 63.34 -4.24 4.82
C ASP A 47 63.38 -2.74 5.24
N VAL A 48 62.29 -2.29 5.90
CA VAL A 48 62.10 -1.81 7.31
C VAL A 48 63.26 -1.06 8.03
N PRO A 49 63.02 -0.10 8.98
CA PRO A 49 61.86 0.77 9.29
C PRO A 49 62.21 2.27 9.43
N THR A 50 61.24 3.18 9.20
CA THR A 50 61.28 4.50 9.85
C THR A 50 59.91 4.90 10.38
N LYS A 51 59.84 5.08 11.70
CA LYS A 51 58.70 5.60 12.46
C LYS A 51 58.33 7.00 11.99
N ARG A 52 57.12 7.20 11.45
CA ARG A 52 56.42 8.49 11.52
C ARG A 52 54.91 8.30 11.67
N LEU A 53 54.38 9.03 12.63
CA LEU A 53 53.03 9.00 13.18
C LEU A 53 51.99 9.48 12.15
N LEU A 54 50.96 8.66 11.90
CA LEU A 54 49.73 9.11 11.25
C LEU A 54 48.52 8.42 11.90
N ARG A 55 47.62 9.28 12.38
CA ARG A 55 46.39 9.02 13.11
C ARG A 55 45.37 8.35 12.18
N ALA A 56 45.05 7.09 12.43
CA ALA A 56 43.94 6.40 11.78
C ALA A 56 42.70 6.42 12.70
N TYR A 57 41.56 6.84 12.16
CA TYR A 57 40.25 6.45 12.68
C TYR A 57 40.03 4.99 12.28
N GLY A 58 40.26 4.07 13.21
CA GLY A 58 39.82 2.69 13.08
C GLY A 58 38.34 2.60 13.38
N THR A 59 37.54 2.22 12.39
CA THR A 59 36.21 1.65 12.59
C THR A 59 36.40 0.26 13.19
N THR A 60 36.14 0.11 14.49
CA THR A 60 36.01 -1.21 15.10
C THR A 60 34.69 -1.81 14.63
N SER A 61 34.80 -2.79 13.74
CA SER A 61 33.91 -3.95 13.74
C SER A 61 34.12 -4.66 15.06
N ASP A 62 33.11 -4.67 15.93
CA ASP A 62 33.02 -5.62 17.02
C ASP A 62 31.77 -6.48 16.79
N ASP A 63 31.98 -7.56 16.04
CA ASP A 63 31.23 -8.79 16.22
C ASP A 63 31.70 -9.41 17.55
N ASN A 64 30.87 -9.32 18.58
CA ASN A 64 30.92 -10.18 19.77
C ASN A 64 29.59 -10.08 20.54
N GLU A 65 28.57 -10.78 20.05
CA GLU A 65 27.40 -11.15 20.87
C GLU A 65 27.39 -12.67 21.08
N GLU A 66 28.43 -13.19 21.73
CA GLU A 66 28.30 -14.36 22.60
C GLU A 66 28.37 -13.92 24.06
N ARG A 67 27.19 -13.68 24.65
CA ARG A 67 26.96 -13.93 26.08
C ARG A 67 25.56 -14.51 26.24
N GLY A 68 25.51 -15.84 26.14
CA GLY A 68 24.39 -16.63 26.61
C GLY A 68 24.20 -16.44 28.13
N ASN A 69 23.03 -15.92 28.46
CA ASN A 69 22.11 -16.42 29.48
C ASN A 69 22.70 -16.96 30.80
N VAL A 70 22.48 -16.25 31.91
CA VAL A 70 21.66 -16.67 33.06
C VAL A 70 21.40 -15.42 33.91
N MET A 71 20.19 -14.85 33.85
CA MET A 71 19.65 -14.14 35.01
C MET A 71 18.22 -14.63 35.21
N GLY A 72 18.14 -15.85 35.72
CA GLY A 72 16.92 -16.35 36.32
C GLY A 72 16.62 -15.55 37.58
N LEU A 73 15.38 -15.06 37.64
CA LEU A 73 14.59 -14.77 38.84
C LEU A 73 15.23 -13.84 39.89
N VAL A 74 14.62 -12.65 40.01
CA VAL A 74 14.54 -11.69 41.14
C VAL A 74 15.19 -10.33 40.85
N PRO A 75 14.44 -9.30 40.39
CA PRO A 75 13.28 -9.29 39.49
C PRO A 75 13.48 -8.31 38.30
N ALA A 76 12.85 -8.59 37.14
CA ALA A 76 12.99 -7.83 35.89
C ALA A 76 12.48 -6.36 35.90
N GLY A 77 12.20 -5.80 37.08
CA GLY A 77 11.66 -4.46 37.28
C GLY A 77 12.49 -3.54 38.17
N THR A 78 13.64 -3.97 38.70
CA THR A 78 14.44 -3.15 39.64
C THR A 78 15.93 -3.14 39.31
N SER A 79 16.58 -1.97 39.35
CA SER A 79 18.04 -1.84 39.20
C SER A 79 18.68 -1.30 40.48
N LYS A 80 19.78 -1.94 40.93
CA LYS A 80 20.76 -1.60 42.00
C LYS A 80 20.23 -0.70 43.14
N LEU A 81 20.04 -1.30 44.33
CA LEU A 81 19.37 -0.67 45.48
C LEU A 81 20.31 -0.44 46.66
N ASP A 82 20.22 0.74 47.28
CA ASP A 82 20.71 1.01 48.64
C ASP A 82 19.71 0.49 49.69
N ASP A 83 20.26 -0.03 50.78
CA ASP A 83 19.63 -0.92 51.75
C ASP A 83 18.62 -0.23 52.69
N LEU A 84 17.62 -1.02 53.10
CA LEU A 84 16.52 -0.74 54.07
C LEU A 84 15.24 -0.08 53.53
N VAL A 85 15.23 1.20 53.13
CA VAL A 85 13.97 1.85 52.66
C VAL A 85 13.43 1.17 51.40
N THR A 86 14.34 0.65 50.56
CA THR A 86 13.95 -0.05 49.36
C THR A 86 13.47 -1.48 49.61
N SER A 87 13.86 -2.11 50.73
CA SER A 87 13.44 -3.48 51.02
C SER A 87 11.95 -3.59 51.33
N ALA A 88 11.40 -2.60 52.04
CA ALA A 88 9.98 -2.56 52.39
C ALA A 88 9.12 -2.21 51.17
N THR A 89 9.53 -1.23 50.37
CA THR A 89 8.83 -0.85 49.13
C THR A 89 8.89 -1.96 48.08
N LEU A 90 10.01 -2.68 47.98
CA LEU A 90 10.17 -3.83 47.10
C LEU A 90 9.29 -5.01 47.53
N LYS A 91 9.22 -5.33 48.83
CA LYS A 91 8.28 -6.34 49.35
C LYS A 91 6.82 -6.00 49.04
N THR A 92 6.42 -4.73 49.20
CA THR A 92 5.07 -4.28 48.86
C THR A 92 4.82 -4.34 47.35
N TYR A 93 5.80 -3.97 46.52
CA TYR A 93 5.71 -4.10 45.07
C TYR A 93 5.59 -5.57 44.65
N GLU A 94 6.41 -6.46 45.17
CA GLU A 94 6.35 -7.91 44.91
C GLU A 94 5.00 -8.50 45.30
N PHE A 95 4.44 -8.07 46.44
CA PHE A 95 3.10 -8.46 46.85
C PHE A 95 2.03 -8.01 45.84
N LEU A 96 2.05 -6.73 45.43
CA LEU A 96 1.09 -6.18 44.46
C LEU A 96 1.22 -6.83 43.07
N VAL A 97 2.44 -7.16 42.63
CA VAL A 97 2.68 -7.89 41.38
C VAL A 97 2.17 -9.33 41.47
N LYS A 98 2.28 -9.97 42.64
CA LYS A 98 1.75 -11.33 42.86
C LYS A 98 0.22 -11.35 42.90
N ASP A 99 -0.41 -10.28 43.40
CA ASP A 99 -1.87 -10.13 43.40
C ASP A 99 -2.44 -9.68 42.04
N LEU A 100 -1.56 -9.30 41.10
CA LEU A 100 -1.92 -8.98 39.71
C LEU A 100 -2.43 -10.25 38.99
N LYS A 101 -3.70 -10.58 39.18
CA LYS A 101 -4.39 -11.67 38.49
C LYS A 101 -4.65 -11.30 37.03
N LEU A 102 -3.59 -11.23 36.24
CA LEU A 102 -3.65 -10.96 34.81
C LEU A 102 -4.42 -12.10 34.11
N GLY A 103 -5.43 -11.78 33.30
CA GLY A 103 -6.23 -12.76 32.54
C GLY A 103 -5.62 -13.09 31.17
N ASP A 104 -6.32 -13.78 30.29
CA ASP A 104 -5.81 -14.06 28.93
C ASP A 104 -5.94 -12.84 28.00
N ASP A 105 -6.91 -11.98 28.25
CA ASP A 105 -7.08 -10.73 27.52
C ASP A 105 -6.31 -9.58 28.19
N LEU A 106 -5.41 -8.97 27.41
CA LEU A 106 -4.58 -7.85 27.85
C LEU A 106 -5.40 -6.57 28.08
N VAL A 107 -6.44 -6.32 27.29
CA VAL A 107 -7.23 -5.09 27.40
C VAL A 107 -8.06 -5.05 28.69
N THR A 108 -8.67 -6.17 29.05
CA THR A 108 -9.38 -6.34 30.34
C THR A 108 -8.40 -6.27 31.52
N SER A 109 -7.20 -6.85 31.38
CA SER A 109 -6.17 -6.77 32.42
C SER A 109 -5.64 -5.35 32.64
N VAL A 110 -5.55 -4.54 31.57
CA VAL A 110 -5.22 -3.10 31.66
C VAL A 110 -6.33 -2.28 32.35
N ARG A 111 -7.57 -2.76 32.32
CA ARG A 111 -8.73 -2.12 32.98
C ARG A 111 -8.95 -2.62 34.41
N SER A 112 -8.12 -3.52 34.90
CA SER A 112 -8.33 -4.15 36.21
C SER A 112 -8.06 -3.18 37.37
N PRO A 113 -8.84 -3.26 38.47
CA PRO A 113 -8.59 -2.48 39.69
C PRO A 113 -7.20 -2.75 40.29
N GLN A 114 -6.69 -3.98 40.17
CA GLN A 114 -5.38 -4.37 40.70
C GLN A 114 -4.23 -3.66 39.97
N LEU A 115 -4.31 -3.56 38.63
CA LEU A 115 -3.33 -2.78 37.88
C LEU A 115 -3.42 -1.28 38.19
N LEU A 116 -4.64 -0.79 38.45
CA LEU A 116 -4.85 0.60 38.87
C LEU A 116 -4.16 0.88 40.22
N GLU A 117 -4.24 -0.04 41.17
CA GLU A 117 -3.54 0.03 42.45
C GLU A 117 -2.02 -0.02 42.29
N LEU A 118 -1.50 -0.97 41.49
CA LEU A 118 -0.06 -1.06 41.19
C LEU A 118 0.46 0.21 40.52
N SER A 119 -0.28 0.78 39.56
CA SER A 119 0.14 2.00 38.85
C SER A 119 0.22 3.22 39.77
N LYS A 120 -0.70 3.33 40.74
CA LYS A 120 -0.70 4.37 41.77
C LYS A 120 0.48 4.18 42.72
N PHE A 121 0.74 2.94 43.14
CA PHE A 121 1.88 2.61 43.99
C PHE A 121 3.21 2.97 43.30
N VAL A 122 3.40 2.56 42.04
CA VAL A 122 4.58 2.89 41.24
C VAL A 122 4.74 4.40 41.09
N LYS A 123 3.67 5.14 40.77
CA LYS A 123 3.71 6.60 40.65
C LYS A 123 4.24 7.29 41.92
N ASN A 124 3.82 6.82 43.09
CA ASN A 124 4.15 7.44 44.38
C ASN A 124 5.55 7.03 44.90
N ASN A 125 6.09 5.90 44.44
CA ASN A 125 7.31 5.31 44.98
C ASN A 125 8.48 5.23 43.98
N ASN A 126 8.26 5.53 42.70
CA ASN A 126 9.30 5.48 41.67
C ASN A 126 10.31 6.61 41.87
N ARG A 127 11.52 6.27 42.30
CA ARG A 127 12.64 7.20 42.53
C ARG A 127 13.76 6.96 41.51
N PRO A 128 14.63 7.96 41.26
CA PRO A 128 15.75 7.81 40.32
C PRO A 128 16.66 6.61 40.62
N ALA A 129 16.88 6.31 41.90
CA ALA A 129 17.76 5.24 42.39
C ALA A 129 17.07 3.88 42.57
N SER A 130 15.74 3.81 42.57
CA SER A 130 14.97 2.57 42.74
C SER A 130 13.83 2.54 41.74
N HIS A 131 14.15 2.13 40.51
CA HIS A 131 13.17 1.99 39.45
C HIS A 131 12.26 0.81 39.77
N ILE A 132 10.94 1.02 39.73
CA ILE A 132 9.91 -0.02 39.74
C ILE A 132 8.97 0.27 38.55
N SER A 133 8.52 -0.78 37.85
CA SER A 133 7.71 -0.65 36.63
C SER A 133 6.40 -1.41 36.78
N SER A 134 5.27 -0.74 36.52
CA SER A 134 3.98 -1.43 36.43
C SER A 134 3.76 -2.11 35.08
N VAL A 135 4.60 -1.81 34.08
CA VAL A 135 4.55 -2.35 32.72
C VAL A 135 5.38 -3.63 32.57
N ALA A 136 6.41 -3.81 33.39
CA ALA A 136 7.27 -4.98 33.34
C ALA A 136 6.48 -6.30 33.50
N PRO A 137 5.59 -6.47 34.51
CA PRO A 137 4.78 -7.69 34.63
C PRO A 137 3.85 -7.94 33.44
N LEU A 138 3.32 -6.88 32.83
CA LEU A 138 2.50 -6.99 31.62
C LEU A 138 3.35 -7.45 30.42
N SER A 139 4.55 -6.91 30.27
CA SER A 139 5.44 -7.24 29.15
C SER A 139 5.99 -8.66 29.27
N GLU A 140 6.19 -9.14 30.50
CA GLU A 140 6.58 -10.52 30.78
C GLU A 140 5.47 -11.51 30.39
N LYS A 141 4.21 -11.23 30.76
CA LYS A 141 3.09 -12.12 30.45
C LYS A 141 2.68 -12.09 28.98
N TYR A 142 2.53 -10.90 28.39
CA TYR A 142 1.91 -10.73 27.07
C TYR A 142 2.91 -10.41 25.96
N GLY A 143 4.16 -10.11 26.29
CA GLY A 143 5.18 -9.64 25.36
C GLY A 143 5.15 -8.13 25.12
N HIS A 144 6.33 -7.54 24.92
CA HIS A 144 6.50 -6.10 24.68
C HIS A 144 5.69 -5.58 23.47
N ASP A 145 5.55 -6.39 22.42
CA ASP A 145 4.84 -6.02 21.20
C ASP A 145 3.32 -5.93 21.39
N ALA A 146 2.73 -6.87 22.13
CA ALA A 146 1.30 -6.89 22.43
C ALA A 146 0.92 -5.73 23.37
N VAL A 147 1.74 -5.49 24.41
CA VAL A 147 1.56 -4.40 25.37
C VAL A 147 1.65 -3.03 24.70
N ALA A 148 2.71 -2.77 23.93
CA ALA A 148 2.87 -1.51 23.21
C ALA A 148 1.67 -1.22 22.29
N ARG A 149 1.21 -2.24 21.55
CA ARG A 149 0.05 -2.14 20.66
C ARG A 149 -1.22 -1.77 21.43
N ALA A 150 -1.50 -2.45 22.54
CA ALA A 150 -2.72 -2.25 23.31
C ALA A 150 -2.76 -0.87 23.98
N LEU A 151 -1.65 -0.41 24.55
CA LEU A 151 -1.57 0.89 25.21
C LEU A 151 -1.79 2.05 24.22
N VAL A 152 -1.15 2.00 23.04
CA VAL A 152 -1.34 3.04 22.01
C VAL A 152 -2.77 3.03 21.47
N LYS A 153 -3.42 1.85 21.39
CA LYS A 153 -4.82 1.74 20.97
C LYS A 153 -5.75 2.39 22.00
N LEU A 154 -5.63 2.00 23.27
CA LEU A 154 -6.46 2.48 24.37
C LEU A 154 -6.35 4.00 24.60
N GLU A 155 -5.18 4.59 24.38
CA GLU A 155 -5.01 6.05 24.50
C GLU A 155 -5.79 6.81 23.42
N ARG A 156 -5.91 6.21 22.23
CA ARG A 156 -6.57 6.81 21.06
C ARG A 156 -8.08 6.60 21.04
N ASP A 157 -8.57 5.57 21.72
CA ASP A 157 -10.01 5.32 21.84
C ASP A 157 -10.67 6.52 22.55
N ALA A 158 -11.64 7.16 21.87
CA ALA A 158 -12.31 8.37 22.34
C ALA A 158 -13.21 8.10 23.57
N ASP A 159 -13.71 6.87 23.68
CA ASP A 159 -14.62 6.41 24.74
C ASP A 159 -13.90 5.93 26.01
N THR A 160 -12.57 6.06 26.05
CA THR A 160 -11.77 5.68 27.22
C THR A 160 -12.02 6.66 28.36
N HIS A 161 -12.50 6.13 29.51
CA HIS A 161 -12.74 6.90 30.73
C HIS A 161 -11.53 7.78 31.12
N PRO A 162 -11.71 9.04 31.56
CA PRO A 162 -10.61 9.97 31.82
C PRO A 162 -9.49 9.42 32.72
N GLU A 163 -9.86 8.72 33.79
CA GLU A 163 -8.90 8.10 34.72
C GLU A 163 -8.06 7.00 34.06
N LEU A 164 -8.68 6.16 33.23
CA LEU A 164 -7.99 5.11 32.48
C LEU A 164 -7.07 5.72 31.41
N LYS A 165 -7.48 6.83 30.79
CA LYS A 165 -6.65 7.54 29.80
C LYS A 165 -5.39 8.13 30.45
N ILE A 166 -5.49 8.65 31.68
CA ILE A 166 -4.33 9.11 32.46
C ILE A 166 -3.40 7.94 32.78
N MET A 167 -3.95 6.81 33.22
CA MET A 167 -3.18 5.60 33.52
C MET A 167 -2.47 5.05 32.28
N VAL A 168 -3.17 4.93 31.15
CA VAL A 168 -2.58 4.43 29.90
C VAL A 168 -1.41 5.32 29.47
N LYS A 169 -1.54 6.65 29.58
CA LYS A 169 -0.42 7.58 29.32
C LYS A 169 0.76 7.33 30.24
N GLN A 170 0.51 7.07 31.52
CA GLN A 170 1.55 6.72 32.48
C GLN A 170 2.26 5.42 32.09
N LEU A 171 1.50 4.35 31.82
CA LEU A 171 2.04 3.06 31.38
C LEU A 171 2.87 3.19 30.08
N ARG A 172 2.43 4.01 29.13
CA ARG A 172 3.22 4.28 27.92
C ARG A 172 4.54 4.96 28.24
N ASN A 173 4.54 5.96 29.12
CA ASN A 173 5.77 6.65 29.53
C ASN A 173 6.72 5.72 30.30
N GLU A 174 6.19 4.87 31.19
CA GLU A 174 6.95 3.84 31.90
C GLU A 174 7.59 2.87 30.90
N GLN A 175 6.84 2.34 29.93
CA GLN A 175 7.37 1.46 28.89
C GLN A 175 8.56 2.07 28.14
N LEU A 176 8.44 3.34 27.73
CA LEU A 176 9.51 4.04 27.03
C LEU A 176 10.73 4.28 27.93
N ASN A 177 10.51 4.55 29.22
CA ASN A 177 11.58 4.73 30.20
C ASN A 177 12.31 3.42 30.51
N ASP A 178 11.58 2.30 30.59
CA ASP A 178 12.15 0.97 30.79
C ASP A 178 13.13 0.64 29.66
N TRP A 179 12.70 0.82 28.40
CA TRP A 179 13.59 0.64 27.24
C TRP A 179 14.84 1.52 27.33
N ARG A 180 14.72 2.79 27.76
CA ARG A 180 15.88 3.68 27.91
C ARG A 180 16.82 3.23 29.04
N LYS A 181 16.28 2.88 30.20
CA LYS A 181 17.06 2.45 31.37
C LYS A 181 17.77 1.12 31.13
N ASN A 182 17.14 0.24 30.35
CA ASN A 182 17.73 -1.03 29.92
C ASN A 182 18.73 -0.85 28.76
N GLY A 183 18.95 0.37 28.28
CA GLY A 183 19.91 0.67 27.22
C GLY A 183 19.48 0.19 25.83
N GLU A 184 18.19 -0.04 25.61
CA GLU A 184 17.69 -0.58 24.34
C GLU A 184 17.98 0.37 23.18
N SER A 185 18.69 -0.11 22.16
CA SER A 185 18.87 0.67 20.94
C SER A 185 17.55 0.77 20.16
N VAL A 186 17.44 1.71 19.22
CA VAL A 186 16.25 1.79 18.33
C VAL A 186 16.05 0.46 17.57
N GLY A 187 17.14 -0.23 17.20
CA GLY A 187 17.09 -1.56 16.60
C GLY A 187 16.67 -2.66 17.58
N GLY A 188 17.05 -2.55 18.85
CA GLY A 188 16.59 -3.42 19.94
C GLY A 188 15.08 -3.29 20.15
N VAL A 189 14.56 -2.06 20.29
CA VAL A 189 13.11 -1.81 20.39
C VAL A 189 12.37 -2.27 19.14
N PHE A 190 12.96 -2.13 17.95
CA PHE A 190 12.39 -2.67 16.71
C PHE A 190 12.20 -4.20 16.76
N LYS A 191 13.19 -4.93 17.31
CA LYS A 191 13.11 -6.39 17.52
C LYS A 191 12.09 -6.74 18.62
N LEU A 192 12.09 -6.04 19.75
CA LEU A 192 11.15 -6.26 20.86
C LEU A 192 9.69 -6.10 20.42
N LEU A 193 9.43 -5.17 19.51
CA LEU A 193 8.11 -4.93 18.94
C LEU A 193 7.72 -5.89 17.81
N LYS A 194 8.61 -6.83 17.44
CA LYS A 194 8.42 -7.81 16.37
C LYS A 194 7.97 -7.19 15.04
N LEU A 195 8.46 -5.97 14.76
CA LEU A 195 8.03 -5.21 13.59
C LEU A 195 8.46 -5.84 12.25
N LYS A 196 9.44 -6.76 12.29
CA LYS A 196 9.85 -7.56 11.14
C LYS A 196 8.77 -8.58 10.76
N ASP A 197 8.16 -9.23 11.75
CA ASP A 197 7.20 -10.33 11.56
C ASP A 197 5.84 -9.80 11.08
N ASP A 198 5.50 -8.57 11.48
CA ASP A 198 4.30 -7.86 11.05
C ASP A 198 4.38 -7.36 9.58
N GLY A 199 5.55 -7.47 8.92
CA GLY A 199 5.73 -7.05 7.52
C GLY A 199 5.34 -5.59 7.27
N TYR A 200 4.63 -5.32 6.17
CA TYR A 200 4.20 -3.96 5.80
C TYR A 200 2.99 -3.46 6.63
N GLU A 201 2.25 -4.35 7.31
CA GLU A 201 1.11 -4.00 8.18
C GLU A 201 1.55 -3.26 9.47
N ALA A 202 2.82 -3.40 9.85
CA ALA A 202 3.44 -2.65 10.93
C ALA A 202 3.35 -1.12 10.73
N LEU A 203 3.36 -0.67 9.47
CA LEU A 203 3.55 0.74 9.07
C LEU A 203 2.31 1.62 9.29
N HIS A 204 1.16 0.99 9.50
CA HIS A 204 -0.11 1.67 9.77
C HIS A 204 -0.62 1.42 11.21
N ARG A 205 0.16 0.75 12.07
CA ARG A 205 -0.32 0.26 13.37
C ARG A 205 0.35 0.88 14.59
N HIS A 206 -0.37 0.71 15.70
CA HIS A 206 -0.05 1.11 17.06
C HIS A 206 1.35 0.71 17.55
N LYS A 207 1.92 -0.43 17.11
CA LYS A 207 3.30 -0.85 17.46
C LYS A 207 4.36 0.10 16.91
N PHE A 208 4.22 0.56 15.68
CA PHE A 208 5.17 1.48 15.06
C PHE A 208 5.12 2.87 15.68
N GLN A 209 3.93 3.32 16.11
CA GLN A 209 3.80 4.55 16.89
C GLN A 209 4.56 4.46 18.22
N ALA A 210 4.58 3.30 18.88
CA ALA A 210 5.37 3.11 20.09
C ALA A 210 6.88 3.25 19.83
N LEU A 211 7.37 2.75 18.69
CA LEU A 211 8.76 2.97 18.25
C LEU A 211 9.02 4.45 17.93
N GLU A 212 8.08 5.15 17.26
CA GLU A 212 8.22 6.59 16.97
C GLU A 212 8.31 7.42 18.26
N ASP A 213 7.53 7.08 19.28
CA ASP A 213 7.49 7.78 20.56
C ASP A 213 8.72 7.47 21.44
N TYR A 214 9.38 6.33 21.22
CA TYR A 214 10.66 6.01 21.85
C TYR A 214 11.81 6.91 21.38
N ILE A 215 11.80 7.27 20.09
CA ILE A 215 12.85 8.09 19.47
C ILE A 215 12.78 9.51 20.03
N PRO A 216 13.86 10.03 20.67
CA PRO A 216 13.84 11.36 21.26
C PRO A 216 13.48 12.44 20.23
N THR A 217 12.61 13.38 20.61
CA THR A 217 12.21 14.51 19.76
C THR A 217 13.40 15.43 19.46
N GLY A 218 13.34 16.20 18.37
CA GLY A 218 14.42 17.12 17.98
C GLY A 218 15.55 16.48 17.15
N ARG A 219 16.81 16.68 17.55
CA ARG A 219 18.00 16.29 16.75
C ARG A 219 18.08 14.78 16.50
N ALA A 220 17.67 13.95 17.45
CA ALA A 220 17.70 12.50 17.30
C ALA A 220 16.69 12.00 16.24
N ARG A 221 15.43 12.49 16.27
CA ARG A 221 14.45 12.23 15.20
C ARG A 221 14.94 12.70 13.83
N ARG A 222 15.58 13.87 13.75
CA ARG A 222 16.22 14.35 12.50
C ARG A 222 17.36 13.44 12.06
N ARG A 223 18.20 12.97 12.98
CA ARG A 223 19.31 12.05 12.69
C ARG A 223 18.81 10.70 12.19
N SER A 224 17.75 10.13 12.78
CA SER A 224 17.14 8.88 12.30
C SER A 224 16.51 9.04 10.92
N ARG A 225 15.87 10.19 10.66
CA ARG A 225 15.35 10.53 9.32
C ARG A 225 16.49 10.70 8.30
N MET A 226 17.61 11.30 8.70
CA MET A 226 18.77 11.43 7.83
C MET A 226 19.37 10.06 7.52
N LYS A 227 19.55 9.19 8.54
CA LYS A 227 20.00 7.81 8.34
C LYS A 227 19.11 7.02 7.37
N ALA A 228 17.80 7.22 7.41
CA ALA A 228 16.90 6.61 6.42
C ALA A 228 17.17 7.08 4.99
N ILE A 229 17.38 8.39 4.82
CA ILE A 229 17.70 8.99 3.51
C ILE A 229 19.09 8.53 3.05
N ASP A 230 20.06 8.45 3.95
CA ASP A 230 21.40 7.95 3.65
C ASP A 230 21.36 6.48 3.24
N LEU A 231 20.57 5.65 3.94
CA LEU A 231 20.38 4.23 3.62
C LEU A 231 19.63 4.04 2.29
N GLU A 232 18.60 4.84 2.03
CA GLU A 232 17.92 4.91 0.74
C GLU A 232 18.93 5.19 -0.39
N THR A 233 19.72 6.24 -0.21
CA THR A 233 20.70 6.70 -1.17
C THR A 233 21.78 5.63 -1.39
N ALA A 234 22.24 4.99 -0.32
CA ALA A 234 23.18 3.87 -0.38
C ALA A 234 22.59 2.65 -1.12
N LEU A 235 21.31 2.33 -0.91
CA LEU A 235 20.64 1.23 -1.61
C LEU A 235 20.49 1.52 -3.10
N LEU A 236 20.05 2.73 -3.47
CA LEU A 236 19.98 3.16 -4.87
C LEU A 236 21.36 3.13 -5.52
N GLY A 237 22.39 3.60 -4.80
CA GLY A 237 23.79 3.52 -5.21
C GLY A 237 24.28 2.09 -5.40
N LYS A 238 23.92 1.17 -4.49
CA LYS A 238 24.25 -0.26 -4.60
C LYS A 238 23.61 -0.88 -5.85
N TRP A 239 22.33 -0.65 -6.08
CA TRP A 239 21.67 -1.13 -7.30
C TRP A 239 22.29 -0.54 -8.57
N ARG A 240 22.78 0.71 -8.51
CA ARG A 240 23.49 1.32 -9.63
C ARG A 240 24.89 0.73 -9.83
N SER A 241 25.64 0.46 -8.76
CA SER A 241 26.98 -0.16 -8.87
C SER A 241 26.92 -1.61 -9.36
N GLU A 242 25.81 -2.30 -9.09
CA GLU A 242 25.52 -3.63 -9.63
C GLU A 242 24.94 -3.59 -11.06
N ASP A 243 24.86 -2.40 -11.66
CA ASP A 243 24.26 -2.11 -12.98
C ASP A 243 22.89 -2.77 -13.20
N LEU A 244 22.05 -2.74 -12.15
CA LEU A 244 20.75 -3.39 -12.23
C LEU A 244 19.83 -2.64 -13.20
N PRO A 245 19.22 -3.32 -14.19
CA PRO A 245 18.15 -2.73 -14.96
C PRO A 245 16.91 -2.56 -14.08
N VAL A 246 15.96 -1.73 -14.53
CA VAL A 246 14.69 -1.47 -13.83
C VAL A 246 13.97 -2.77 -13.44
N ARG A 247 14.00 -3.78 -14.33
CA ARG A 247 13.44 -5.12 -14.08
C ARG A 247 14.18 -5.88 -12.97
N GLY A 248 15.52 -5.80 -12.92
CA GLY A 248 16.29 -6.41 -11.84
C GLY A 248 15.97 -5.82 -10.47
N VAL A 249 15.74 -4.50 -10.40
CA VAL A 249 15.28 -3.84 -9.17
C VAL A 249 13.86 -4.27 -8.79
N TRP A 250 12.96 -4.36 -9.77
CA TRP A 250 11.60 -4.88 -9.57
C TRP A 250 11.60 -6.28 -8.93
N ASP A 251 12.43 -7.18 -9.43
CA ASP A 251 12.53 -8.56 -8.94
C ASP A 251 13.03 -8.61 -7.48
N ARG A 252 13.98 -7.73 -7.13
CA ARG A 252 14.47 -7.60 -5.75
C ARG A 252 13.45 -7.00 -4.79
N LEU A 253 12.61 -6.10 -5.27
CA LEU A 253 11.56 -5.48 -4.46
C LEU A 253 10.45 -6.46 -4.09
N LYS A 254 10.29 -7.57 -4.83
CA LYS A 254 9.30 -8.63 -4.55
C LYS A 254 7.91 -8.04 -4.27
N PHE A 255 7.32 -7.36 -5.26
CA PHE A 255 5.98 -6.81 -5.16
C PHE A 255 4.95 -7.90 -4.83
N SER A 256 3.91 -7.55 -4.06
CA SER A 256 2.84 -8.47 -3.67
C SER A 256 2.07 -9.00 -4.89
N ASN A 257 1.24 -10.03 -4.69
CA ASN A 257 0.35 -10.53 -5.75
C ASN A 257 -0.91 -9.67 -5.95
N SER A 258 -1.15 -8.71 -5.05
CA SER A 258 -2.26 -7.76 -5.13
C SER A 258 -1.79 -6.45 -5.79
N VAL A 259 -2.42 -6.09 -6.92
CA VAL A 259 -2.14 -4.83 -7.62
C VAL A 259 -2.42 -3.61 -6.74
N HIS A 260 -3.44 -3.67 -5.87
CA HIS A 260 -3.79 -2.57 -4.97
C HIS A 260 -2.70 -2.34 -3.92
N ASP A 261 -2.16 -3.42 -3.36
CA ASP A 261 -1.08 -3.33 -2.36
C ASP A 261 0.23 -2.88 -3.02
N ALA A 262 0.50 -3.36 -4.24
CA ALA A 262 1.67 -2.93 -5.00
C ALA A 262 1.64 -1.43 -5.32
N LEU A 263 0.49 -0.88 -5.74
CA LEU A 263 0.31 0.54 -6.01
C LEU A 263 0.45 1.42 -4.77
N ARG A 264 0.04 0.91 -3.60
CA ARG A 264 0.18 1.59 -2.31
C ARG A 264 1.56 1.43 -1.67
N SER A 265 2.37 0.52 -2.19
CA SER A 265 3.63 0.18 -1.56
C SER A 265 4.67 1.30 -1.67
N GLU A 266 5.43 1.51 -0.60
CA GLU A 266 6.60 2.39 -0.61
C GLU A 266 7.71 1.88 -1.55
N LYS A 267 7.69 0.57 -1.87
CA LYS A 267 8.55 -0.04 -2.89
C LYS A 267 8.36 0.60 -4.26
N LEU A 268 7.11 0.91 -4.62
CA LEU A 268 6.82 1.55 -5.90
C LEU A 268 7.46 2.94 -5.97
N LYS A 269 7.39 3.71 -4.88
CA LYS A 269 8.04 5.02 -4.78
C LYS A 269 9.56 4.90 -4.88
N LEU A 270 10.14 3.91 -4.20
CA LEU A 270 11.57 3.63 -4.27
C LEU A 270 12.01 3.25 -5.69
N LEU A 271 11.22 2.44 -6.40
CA LEU A 271 11.45 2.10 -7.80
C LEU A 271 11.37 3.34 -8.71
N PHE A 272 10.32 4.15 -8.58
CA PHE A 272 10.21 5.40 -9.35
C PHE A 272 11.37 6.35 -9.07
N LYS A 273 11.86 6.43 -7.83
CA LYS A 273 13.04 7.22 -7.50
C LYS A 273 14.28 6.71 -8.21
N TYR A 274 14.54 5.40 -8.17
CA TYR A 274 15.64 4.76 -8.90
C TYR A 274 15.58 5.09 -10.41
N ILE A 275 14.40 4.93 -11.02
CA ILE A 275 14.17 5.24 -12.44
C ILE A 275 14.42 6.72 -12.72
N SER A 276 13.83 7.62 -11.94
CA SER A 276 14.01 9.06 -12.16
C SER A 276 15.47 9.51 -12.08
N GLN A 277 16.28 8.82 -11.28
CA GLN A 277 17.68 9.17 -11.05
C GLN A 277 18.64 8.59 -12.11
N TYR A 278 18.37 7.38 -12.60
CA TYR A 278 19.33 6.65 -13.45
C TYR A 278 18.77 6.24 -14.82
N TYR A 279 17.45 6.27 -15.00
CA TYR A 279 16.73 5.87 -16.22
C TYR A 279 15.61 6.88 -16.55
N PRO A 280 15.92 8.13 -16.92
CA PRO A 280 14.95 9.22 -17.00
C PRO A 280 13.78 9.04 -18.01
N ASN A 281 13.76 7.97 -18.80
CA ASN A 281 12.64 7.58 -19.66
C ASN A 281 12.08 6.16 -19.36
N GLY A 282 12.53 5.53 -18.27
CA GLY A 282 12.21 4.13 -17.93
C GLY A 282 10.87 3.95 -17.20
N GLU A 283 10.08 5.00 -17.05
CA GLU A 283 8.82 4.94 -16.30
C GLU A 283 7.73 4.12 -17.02
N THR A 284 7.75 4.11 -18.35
CA THR A 284 6.85 3.29 -19.16
C THR A 284 7.05 1.79 -18.92
N VAL A 285 8.28 1.38 -18.58
CA VAL A 285 8.63 -0.01 -18.22
C VAL A 285 7.92 -0.46 -16.95
N VAL A 286 7.63 0.47 -16.02
CA VAL A 286 6.89 0.13 -14.79
C VAL A 286 5.48 -0.32 -15.14
N LEU A 287 4.78 0.41 -16.01
CA LEU A 287 3.43 0.04 -16.42
C LEU A 287 3.43 -1.35 -17.10
N GLU A 288 4.38 -1.60 -18.00
CA GLU A 288 4.52 -2.91 -18.67
C GLU A 288 4.74 -4.05 -17.67
N MET A 289 5.59 -3.85 -16.66
CA MET A 289 5.81 -4.85 -15.61
C MET A 289 4.54 -5.10 -14.77
N PHE A 290 3.79 -4.04 -14.47
CA PHE A 290 2.50 -4.16 -13.77
C PHE A 290 1.49 -4.93 -14.61
N THR A 291 1.31 -4.60 -15.89
CA THR A 291 0.32 -5.24 -16.75
C THR A 291 0.71 -6.69 -17.08
N THR A 292 2.01 -6.98 -17.20
CA THR A 292 2.52 -8.35 -17.32
C THR A 292 2.21 -9.19 -16.07
N LYS A 293 2.37 -8.61 -14.87
CA LYS A 293 2.18 -9.36 -13.61
C LYS A 293 0.71 -9.50 -13.20
N TYR A 294 -0.08 -8.44 -13.34
CA TYR A 294 -1.43 -8.37 -12.78
C TYR A 294 -2.55 -8.41 -13.83
N GLY A 295 -2.21 -8.24 -15.12
CA GLY A 295 -3.18 -8.14 -16.22
C GLY A 295 -3.58 -6.70 -16.53
N GLU A 296 -3.79 -6.41 -17.81
CA GLU A 296 -4.12 -5.07 -18.32
C GLU A 296 -5.42 -4.50 -17.70
N ASP A 297 -6.51 -5.26 -17.66
CA ASP A 297 -7.80 -4.79 -17.16
C ASP A 297 -7.79 -4.56 -15.64
N ALA A 298 -7.12 -5.44 -14.89
CA ALA A 298 -6.94 -5.30 -13.45
C ALA A 298 -6.09 -4.08 -13.09
N VAL A 299 -4.99 -3.84 -13.81
CA VAL A 299 -4.14 -2.65 -13.59
C VAL A 299 -4.91 -1.38 -13.92
N ALA A 300 -5.58 -1.32 -15.07
CA ALA A 300 -6.34 -0.13 -15.47
C ALA A 300 -7.39 0.24 -14.41
N LYS A 301 -8.16 -0.76 -13.94
CA LYS A 301 -9.14 -0.58 -12.86
C LYS A 301 -8.49 -0.11 -11.55
N ALA A 302 -7.37 -0.73 -11.17
CA ALA A 302 -6.68 -0.41 -9.93
C ALA A 302 -6.11 1.01 -9.92
N LEU A 303 -5.62 1.50 -11.07
CA LEU A 303 -5.12 2.86 -11.23
C LEU A 303 -6.24 3.89 -11.07
N VAL A 304 -7.42 3.68 -11.67
CA VAL A 304 -8.58 4.56 -11.47
C VAL A 304 -9.01 4.62 -10.01
N LEU A 305 -9.01 3.50 -9.30
CA LEU A 305 -9.31 3.48 -7.88
C LEU A 305 -8.21 4.18 -7.05
N ALA A 306 -6.94 3.99 -7.40
CA ALA A 306 -5.81 4.61 -6.73
C ALA A 306 -5.74 6.14 -6.93
N LYS A 307 -6.32 6.70 -8.02
CA LYS A 307 -6.49 8.16 -8.20
C LYS A 307 -7.33 8.80 -7.10
N ARG A 308 -8.19 8.04 -6.41
CA ARG A 308 -9.12 8.52 -5.38
C ARG A 308 -8.47 8.66 -4.00
N ASP A 309 -7.30 8.06 -3.79
CA ASP A 309 -6.55 8.10 -2.54
C ASP A 309 -5.41 9.11 -2.64
N ALA A 310 -5.36 10.07 -1.72
CA ALA A 310 -4.36 11.15 -1.73
C ALA A 310 -2.91 10.63 -1.71
N ALA A 311 -2.65 9.47 -1.11
CA ALA A 311 -1.30 8.91 -1.02
C ALA A 311 -0.81 8.30 -2.34
N THR A 312 -1.72 7.88 -3.22
CA THR A 312 -1.41 7.21 -4.49
C THR A 312 -1.79 8.03 -5.72
N LYS A 313 -2.51 9.15 -5.54
CA LYS A 313 -3.09 9.96 -6.62
C LYS A 313 -2.09 10.33 -7.71
N ASP A 314 -0.92 10.84 -7.35
CA ASP A 314 0.04 11.38 -8.32
C ASP A 314 0.63 10.27 -9.21
N ILE A 315 1.07 9.17 -8.59
CA ILE A 315 1.61 7.99 -9.31
C ILE A 315 0.51 7.36 -10.16
N ALA A 316 -0.68 7.16 -9.59
CA ALA A 316 -1.80 6.56 -10.32
C ALA A 316 -2.25 7.41 -11.51
N THR A 317 -2.31 8.73 -11.35
CA THR A 317 -2.64 9.66 -12.45
C THR A 317 -1.60 9.59 -13.56
N LYS A 318 -0.31 9.55 -13.20
CA LYS A 318 0.79 9.46 -14.16
C LYS A 318 0.77 8.14 -14.93
N MET A 319 0.63 7.01 -14.22
CA MET A 319 0.57 5.68 -14.83
C MET A 319 -0.70 5.51 -15.69
N GLN A 320 -1.86 6.02 -15.26
CA GLN A 320 -3.09 5.96 -16.06
C GLN A 320 -2.92 6.75 -17.36
N ARG A 321 -2.29 7.93 -17.30
CA ARG A 321 -2.00 8.72 -18.52
C ARG A 321 -1.10 7.94 -19.48
N GLN A 322 -0.01 7.36 -18.98
CA GLN A 322 0.90 6.54 -19.79
C GLN A 322 0.17 5.35 -20.42
N GLN A 323 -0.77 4.73 -19.70
CA GLN A 323 -1.59 3.64 -20.23
C GLN A 323 -2.46 4.09 -21.41
N LEU A 324 -3.18 5.21 -21.25
CA LEU A 324 -4.04 5.74 -22.31
C LEU A 324 -3.24 6.19 -23.54
N GLU A 325 -2.12 6.89 -23.32
CA GLU A 325 -1.21 7.33 -24.39
C GLU A 325 -0.57 6.14 -25.10
N GLY A 326 -0.17 5.10 -24.36
CA GLY A 326 0.36 3.86 -24.91
C GLY A 326 -0.66 3.11 -25.76
N TRP A 327 -1.93 3.06 -25.34
CA TRP A 327 -3.00 2.50 -26.16
C TRP A 327 -3.21 3.27 -27.47
N LEU A 328 -3.15 4.60 -27.44
CA LEU A 328 -3.24 5.43 -28.65
C LEU A 328 -2.03 5.25 -29.58
N ALA A 329 -0.81 5.24 -29.02
CA ALA A 329 0.41 5.02 -29.80
C ALA A 329 0.39 3.67 -30.52
N ASN A 330 -0.18 2.65 -29.87
CA ASN A 330 -0.43 1.32 -30.44
C ASN A 330 -1.66 1.24 -31.34
N ARG A 331 -2.24 2.39 -31.75
CA ARG A 331 -3.39 2.51 -32.67
C ARG A 331 -4.63 1.74 -32.21
N LYS A 332 -4.81 1.54 -30.91
CA LYS A 332 -6.04 0.90 -30.40
C LYS A 332 -7.24 1.79 -30.69
N THR A 333 -8.35 1.17 -31.05
CA THR A 333 -9.66 1.80 -31.19
C THR A 333 -10.45 1.73 -29.88
N GLY A 334 -11.57 2.45 -29.79
CA GLY A 334 -12.50 2.30 -28.67
C GLY A 334 -12.96 0.85 -28.48
N ASP A 335 -13.19 0.13 -29.58
CA ASP A 335 -13.61 -1.28 -29.57
C ASP A 335 -12.48 -2.19 -29.02
N ASP A 336 -11.22 -1.91 -29.35
CA ASP A 336 -10.07 -2.64 -28.82
C ASP A 336 -9.89 -2.41 -27.31
N VAL A 337 -10.05 -1.17 -26.86
CA VAL A 337 -9.97 -0.84 -25.43
C VAL A 337 -11.15 -1.42 -24.66
N PHE A 338 -12.35 -1.45 -25.23
CA PHE A 338 -13.50 -2.12 -24.63
C PHE A 338 -13.20 -3.61 -24.37
N LYS A 339 -12.65 -4.32 -25.38
CA LYS A 339 -12.26 -5.72 -25.26
C LYS A 339 -11.11 -5.93 -24.28
N LEU A 340 -10.09 -5.07 -24.32
CA LEU A 340 -8.94 -5.12 -23.42
C LEU A 340 -9.35 -4.95 -21.96
N LEU A 341 -10.29 -4.04 -21.69
CA LEU A 341 -10.87 -3.85 -20.37
C LEU A 341 -11.80 -4.99 -19.96
N ASN A 342 -12.10 -5.95 -20.83
CA ASN A 342 -12.95 -7.11 -20.52
C ASN A 342 -14.29 -6.69 -19.89
N ILE A 343 -14.96 -5.72 -20.52
CA ILE A 343 -16.26 -5.20 -20.07
C ILE A 343 -17.33 -6.24 -20.43
N LYS A 344 -17.77 -7.04 -19.45
CA LYS A 344 -18.78 -8.09 -19.63
C LYS A 344 -20.18 -7.61 -19.20
N ASP A 345 -20.28 -7.05 -18.00
CA ASP A 345 -21.53 -6.55 -17.42
C ASP A 345 -21.40 -5.05 -17.11
N GLY A 346 -22.35 -4.24 -17.58
CA GLY A 346 -22.27 -2.77 -17.67
C GLY A 346 -22.29 -1.98 -16.36
N ILE A 347 -21.79 -2.56 -15.26
CA ILE A 347 -21.81 -1.99 -13.91
C ILE A 347 -20.39 -1.71 -13.39
N ASP A 348 -19.33 -2.14 -14.08
CA ASP A 348 -17.95 -1.84 -13.66
C ASP A 348 -17.58 -0.37 -13.98
N HIS A 349 -18.08 0.56 -13.15
CA HIS A 349 -17.91 2.01 -13.31
C HIS A 349 -16.46 2.43 -13.55
N PRO A 350 -15.44 1.91 -12.84
CA PRO A 350 -14.04 2.21 -13.17
C PRO A 350 -13.67 1.90 -14.62
N LYS A 351 -14.11 0.77 -15.19
CA LYS A 351 -13.81 0.42 -16.59
C LYS A 351 -14.52 1.34 -17.58
N MET A 352 -15.75 1.75 -17.27
CA MET A 352 -16.49 2.73 -18.07
C MET A 352 -15.82 4.11 -18.03
N GLU A 353 -15.32 4.53 -16.87
CA GLU A 353 -14.56 5.77 -16.69
C GLU A 353 -13.29 5.75 -17.57
N ILE A 354 -12.56 4.64 -17.58
CA ILE A 354 -11.35 4.47 -18.41
C ILE A 354 -11.69 4.55 -19.90
N LEU A 355 -12.73 3.83 -20.33
CA LEU A 355 -13.17 3.86 -21.73
C LEU A 355 -13.60 5.27 -22.15
N ALA A 356 -14.24 6.04 -21.27
CA ALA A 356 -14.63 7.42 -21.52
C ALA A 356 -13.42 8.35 -21.62
N GLU A 357 -12.46 8.24 -20.70
CA GLU A 357 -11.21 8.99 -20.76
C GLU A 357 -10.45 8.67 -22.06
N PHE A 358 -10.34 7.39 -22.44
CA PHE A 358 -9.71 6.97 -23.69
C PHE A 358 -10.42 7.53 -24.92
N THR A 359 -11.76 7.40 -25.00
CA THR A 359 -12.55 7.88 -26.14
C THR A 359 -12.41 9.39 -26.31
N LYS A 360 -12.40 10.14 -25.20
CA LYS A 360 -12.14 11.57 -25.21
C LYS A 360 -10.75 11.87 -25.78
N LEU A 361 -9.72 11.17 -25.32
CA LEU A 361 -8.34 11.35 -25.78
C LEU A 361 -8.17 10.98 -27.26
N PHE A 362 -8.78 9.87 -27.70
CA PHE A 362 -8.80 9.43 -29.10
C PHE A 362 -9.39 10.49 -30.03
N ASN A 363 -10.43 11.19 -29.59
CA ASN A 363 -11.16 12.17 -30.38
C ASN A 363 -10.51 13.56 -30.46
N VAL A 364 -9.49 13.87 -29.65
CA VAL A 364 -8.88 15.22 -29.58
C VAL A 364 -8.38 15.68 -30.94
N ASN A 365 -7.74 14.77 -31.70
CA ASN A 365 -7.11 15.08 -32.99
C ASN A 365 -7.86 14.46 -34.18
N LYS A 366 -9.15 14.16 -34.03
CA LYS A 366 -9.97 13.54 -35.08
C LYS A 366 -10.94 14.53 -35.71
N ASN A 367 -11.11 14.41 -37.02
CA ASN A 367 -12.18 15.11 -37.73
C ASN A 367 -13.54 14.68 -37.18
N PRO A 368 -14.59 15.54 -37.24
CA PRO A 368 -15.90 15.21 -36.71
C PRO A 368 -16.47 13.86 -37.18
N GLN A 369 -16.20 13.48 -38.43
CA GLN A 369 -16.65 12.20 -39.02
C GLN A 369 -15.89 10.98 -38.49
N ASP A 370 -14.66 11.18 -37.99
CA ASP A 370 -13.78 10.12 -37.48
C ASP A 370 -13.83 9.99 -35.95
N LYS A 371 -14.66 10.81 -35.29
CA LYS A 371 -14.80 10.76 -33.82
C LYS A 371 -15.52 9.49 -33.42
N ALA A 372 -14.92 8.77 -32.47
CA ALA A 372 -15.55 7.65 -31.81
C ALA A 372 -16.63 8.17 -30.84
N GLU A 373 -17.89 7.85 -31.11
CA GLU A 373 -18.96 8.11 -30.16
C GLU A 373 -19.04 6.97 -29.14
N MET A 374 -19.13 7.31 -27.86
CA MET A 374 -19.22 6.33 -26.78
C MET A 374 -20.42 5.38 -26.97
N PHE A 375 -21.56 5.89 -27.47
CA PHE A 375 -22.70 5.04 -27.83
C PHE A 375 -22.31 3.95 -28.83
N THR A 376 -21.61 4.33 -29.90
CA THR A 376 -21.19 3.41 -30.97
C THR A 376 -20.15 2.42 -30.48
N VAL A 377 -19.17 2.87 -29.70
CA VAL A 377 -18.14 2.00 -29.09
C VAL A 377 -18.77 0.95 -28.19
N LEU A 378 -19.68 1.35 -27.30
CA LEU A 378 -20.37 0.40 -26.41
C LEU A 378 -21.25 -0.57 -27.21
N ARG A 379 -22.08 -0.06 -28.13
CA ARG A 379 -22.95 -0.89 -28.96
C ARG A 379 -22.17 -1.96 -29.73
N LYS A 380 -21.04 -1.58 -30.35
CA LYS A 380 -20.14 -2.51 -31.04
C LYS A 380 -19.43 -3.45 -30.08
N GLY A 381 -18.96 -2.95 -28.94
CA GLY A 381 -18.25 -3.72 -27.92
C GLY A 381 -19.07 -4.89 -27.37
N PHE A 382 -20.37 -4.68 -27.14
CA PHE A 382 -21.29 -5.76 -26.72
C PHE A 382 -21.63 -6.75 -27.84
N GLY A 383 -21.32 -6.42 -29.10
CA GLY A 383 -21.39 -7.30 -30.26
C GLY A 383 -22.80 -7.49 -30.84
N ASP A 384 -23.86 -7.28 -30.07
CA ASP A 384 -25.23 -7.22 -30.58
C ASP A 384 -26.09 -6.19 -29.83
N ASP A 385 -27.02 -5.60 -30.58
CA ASP A 385 -27.98 -4.60 -30.09
C ASP A 385 -28.83 -5.13 -28.92
N GLY A 386 -29.10 -6.43 -28.88
CA GLY A 386 -29.84 -7.09 -27.80
C GLY A 386 -29.08 -7.02 -26.48
N LYS A 387 -27.84 -7.51 -26.44
CA LYS A 387 -26.96 -7.44 -25.27
C LYS A 387 -26.72 -6.00 -24.82
N PHE A 388 -26.55 -5.08 -25.76
CA PHE A 388 -26.40 -3.66 -25.42
C PHE A 388 -27.69 -3.13 -24.75
N ALA A 389 -28.87 -3.44 -25.28
CA ALA A 389 -30.13 -3.02 -24.67
C ALA A 389 -30.37 -3.64 -23.28
N LEU A 390 -29.99 -4.90 -23.08
CA LEU A 390 -30.02 -5.57 -21.78
C LEU A 390 -29.09 -4.89 -20.77
N MET A 391 -27.86 -4.58 -21.19
CA MET A 391 -26.91 -3.84 -20.38
C MET A 391 -27.46 -2.46 -19.98
N LEU A 392 -28.05 -1.71 -20.93
CA LEU A 392 -28.66 -0.42 -20.63
C LEU A 392 -29.78 -0.57 -19.60
N THR A 393 -30.59 -1.62 -19.71
CA THR A 393 -31.67 -1.91 -18.76
C THR A 393 -31.14 -2.18 -17.35
N LYS A 394 -30.01 -2.90 -17.23
CA LYS A 394 -29.31 -3.12 -15.96
C LYS A 394 -28.73 -1.81 -15.40
N ALA A 395 -28.05 -1.03 -16.23
CA ALA A 395 -27.45 0.25 -15.84
C ALA A 395 -28.49 1.29 -15.39
N GLN A 396 -29.70 1.28 -15.96
CA GLN A 396 -30.81 2.12 -15.52
C GLN A 396 -31.29 1.83 -14.09
N LYS A 397 -31.02 0.62 -13.57
CA LYS A 397 -31.34 0.21 -12.18
C LYS A 397 -30.19 0.52 -11.21
N SER A 398 -29.11 1.17 -11.69
CA SER A 398 -27.97 1.57 -10.86
C SER A 398 -28.40 2.57 -9.76
N ARG A 399 -27.73 2.49 -8.61
CA ARG A 399 -27.85 3.50 -7.54
C ARG A 399 -27.16 4.82 -7.90
N ASP A 400 -26.26 4.78 -8.87
CA ASP A 400 -25.62 5.97 -9.42
C ASP A 400 -26.55 6.63 -10.44
N THR A 401 -26.99 7.85 -10.12
CA THR A 401 -27.97 8.61 -10.92
C THR A 401 -27.40 8.99 -12.29
N LEU A 402 -26.10 9.30 -12.39
CA LEU A 402 -25.47 9.66 -13.66
C LEU A 402 -25.44 8.45 -14.60
N VAL A 403 -25.06 7.28 -14.07
CA VAL A 403 -25.08 6.03 -14.85
C VAL A 403 -26.50 5.70 -15.31
N ALA A 404 -27.48 5.86 -14.42
CA ALA A 404 -28.88 5.59 -14.76
C ALA A 404 -29.40 6.54 -15.86
N ASP A 405 -29.04 7.83 -15.81
CA ASP A 405 -29.47 8.83 -16.79
C ASP A 405 -28.78 8.68 -18.14
N ILE A 406 -27.47 8.36 -18.16
CA ILE A 406 -26.75 8.00 -19.39
C ILE A 406 -27.38 6.77 -20.03
N ALA A 407 -27.71 5.75 -19.23
CA ALA A 407 -28.35 4.55 -19.74
C ALA A 407 -29.75 4.83 -20.33
N LYS A 408 -30.54 5.73 -19.71
CA LYS A 408 -31.82 6.20 -20.28
C LYS A 408 -31.61 6.92 -21.62
N LEU A 409 -30.59 7.78 -21.72
CA LEU A 409 -30.26 8.51 -22.94
C LEU A 409 -29.87 7.55 -24.07
N TYR A 410 -28.96 6.62 -23.81
CA TYR A 410 -28.51 5.64 -24.81
C TYR A 410 -29.62 4.68 -25.21
N ARG A 411 -30.51 4.29 -24.29
CA ARG A 411 -31.69 3.49 -24.64
C ARG A 411 -32.62 4.26 -25.59
N LYS A 412 -32.86 5.55 -25.32
CA LYS A 412 -33.66 6.40 -26.20
C LYS A 412 -33.04 6.50 -27.60
N GLU A 413 -31.73 6.68 -27.68
CA GLU A 413 -31.03 6.74 -28.97
C GLU A 413 -31.08 5.37 -29.70
N LEU A 414 -30.90 4.26 -29.00
CA LEU A 414 -31.01 2.92 -29.57
C LEU A 414 -32.41 2.67 -30.14
N PHE A 415 -33.46 3.04 -29.40
CA PHE A 415 -34.85 2.90 -29.85
C PHE A 415 -35.16 3.80 -31.04
N LYS A 416 -34.63 5.03 -31.06
CA LYS A 416 -34.75 5.92 -32.21
C LYS A 416 -34.11 5.30 -33.44
N GLN A 417 -32.91 4.72 -33.33
CA GLN A 417 -32.27 4.03 -34.45
C GLN A 417 -33.10 2.82 -34.90
N TRP A 418 -33.56 1.98 -33.98
CA TRP A 418 -34.42 0.84 -34.35
C TRP A 418 -35.67 1.27 -35.12
N PHE A 419 -36.33 2.34 -34.68
CA PHE A 419 -37.49 2.90 -35.37
C PHE A 419 -37.14 3.42 -36.77
N GLN A 420 -36.04 4.19 -36.89
CA GLN A 420 -35.57 4.72 -38.17
C GLN A 420 -35.17 3.63 -39.17
N TYR A 421 -34.66 2.50 -38.69
CA TYR A 421 -34.38 1.32 -39.51
C TYR A 421 -35.61 0.43 -39.78
N GLY A 422 -36.80 0.84 -39.34
CA GLY A 422 -38.05 0.11 -39.58
C GLY A 422 -38.14 -1.22 -38.83
N ILE A 423 -37.46 -1.35 -37.70
CA ILE A 423 -37.50 -2.59 -36.90
C ILE A 423 -38.85 -2.66 -36.17
N ASP A 424 -39.70 -3.61 -36.60
CA ASP A 424 -40.99 -3.89 -35.96
C ASP A 424 -40.77 -4.54 -34.57
N PRO A 425 -41.39 -4.04 -33.49
CA PRO A 425 -41.33 -4.65 -32.17
C PRO A 425 -41.59 -6.17 -32.14
N LYS A 426 -42.47 -6.69 -33.00
CA LYS A 426 -42.79 -8.13 -33.12
C LYS A 426 -41.60 -8.96 -33.60
N THR A 427 -40.74 -8.36 -34.42
CA THR A 427 -39.52 -9.00 -34.95
C THR A 427 -38.31 -8.82 -34.03
N LEU A 428 -38.41 -7.94 -33.01
CA LEU A 428 -37.31 -7.57 -32.14
C LEU A 428 -36.79 -8.74 -31.31
N HIS A 429 -37.64 -9.72 -30.97
CA HIS A 429 -37.24 -10.93 -30.24
C HIS A 429 -36.10 -11.70 -30.95
N ALA A 430 -36.00 -11.62 -32.28
CA ALA A 430 -34.94 -12.25 -33.07
C ALA A 430 -33.56 -11.62 -32.88
N LYS A 431 -33.47 -10.41 -32.30
CA LYS A 431 -32.20 -9.74 -31.99
C LYS A 431 -31.61 -10.15 -30.63
N PHE A 432 -32.34 -10.90 -29.81
CA PHE A 432 -31.86 -11.37 -28.50
C PHE A 432 -31.52 -12.85 -28.57
N ARG A 433 -30.28 -13.21 -28.18
CA ARG A 433 -29.90 -14.63 -27.99
C ARG A 433 -30.46 -15.22 -26.69
N ASP A 434 -30.56 -14.43 -25.62
CA ASP A 434 -31.03 -14.88 -24.31
C ASP A 434 -32.51 -14.49 -24.06
N ALA A 435 -33.32 -15.49 -23.70
CA ALA A 435 -34.77 -15.34 -23.61
C ALA A 435 -35.28 -14.66 -22.33
N ASN A 436 -34.53 -14.70 -21.23
CA ASN A 436 -35.05 -14.33 -19.89
C ASN A 436 -35.16 -12.83 -19.62
N GLU A 437 -34.43 -11.96 -20.33
CA GLU A 437 -34.41 -10.51 -20.06
C GLU A 437 -34.94 -9.65 -21.24
N ARG A 438 -35.36 -10.28 -22.35
CA ARG A 438 -35.77 -9.58 -23.58
C ARG A 438 -37.14 -8.89 -23.48
N GLU A 439 -38.06 -9.42 -22.67
CA GLU A 439 -39.45 -8.93 -22.62
C GLU A 439 -39.57 -7.49 -22.10
N GLU A 440 -38.75 -7.11 -21.11
CA GLU A 440 -38.72 -5.72 -20.60
C GLU A 440 -38.29 -4.74 -21.71
N VAL A 441 -37.29 -5.12 -22.51
CA VAL A 441 -36.80 -4.27 -23.60
C VAL A 441 -37.82 -4.19 -24.74
N VAL A 442 -38.39 -5.33 -25.14
CA VAL A 442 -39.38 -5.39 -26.22
C VAL A 442 -40.62 -4.59 -25.85
N THR A 443 -41.14 -4.75 -24.64
CA THR A 443 -42.31 -3.99 -24.14
C THR A 443 -42.04 -2.49 -24.16
N ARG A 444 -40.87 -2.06 -23.67
CA ARG A 444 -40.50 -0.64 -23.68
C ARG A 444 -40.31 -0.08 -25.08
N TYR A 445 -39.78 -0.89 -26.01
CA TYR A 445 -39.62 -0.48 -27.40
C TYR A 445 -40.97 -0.39 -28.12
N ALA A 446 -41.89 -1.34 -27.89
CA ALA A 446 -43.25 -1.28 -28.42
C ALA A 446 -43.97 0.00 -28.00
N ALA A 447 -43.92 0.35 -26.71
CA ALA A 447 -44.50 1.60 -26.20
C ALA A 447 -43.87 2.86 -26.83
N TYR A 448 -42.55 2.82 -27.11
CA TYR A 448 -41.87 3.89 -27.83
C TYR A 448 -42.31 3.97 -29.30
N TYR A 449 -42.43 2.82 -29.96
CA TYR A 449 -42.84 2.68 -31.35
C TYR A 449 -44.25 3.23 -31.57
N ASP A 450 -45.22 2.83 -30.74
CA ASP A 450 -46.60 3.29 -30.80
C ASP A 450 -46.71 4.81 -30.61
N LYS A 451 -45.91 5.38 -29.71
CA LYS A 451 -45.85 6.82 -29.49
C LYS A 451 -45.32 7.59 -30.70
N MET A 452 -44.39 6.98 -31.45
CA MET A 452 -43.80 7.61 -32.64
C MET A 452 -44.67 7.43 -33.89
N THR A 453 -45.43 6.34 -34.01
CA THR A 453 -46.38 6.11 -35.11
C THR A 453 -47.68 6.87 -34.93
N ASN A 454 -48.13 7.10 -33.70
CA ASN A 454 -49.36 7.82 -33.39
C ASN A 454 -49.10 9.00 -32.43
N PRO A 455 -48.43 10.07 -32.90
CA PRO A 455 -48.19 11.25 -32.08
C PRO A 455 -49.55 11.83 -31.67
N GLN A 456 -49.80 11.96 -30.35
CA GLN A 456 -51.02 12.55 -29.81
C GLN A 456 -51.24 13.93 -30.44
N VAL A 457 -52.17 14.01 -31.40
CA VAL A 457 -52.62 15.27 -31.99
C VAL A 457 -53.47 15.94 -30.92
N TYR A 458 -52.92 16.95 -30.25
CA TYR A 458 -53.73 17.86 -29.45
C TYR A 458 -54.60 18.67 -30.42
N THR A 459 -55.80 18.17 -30.73
CA THR A 459 -56.85 19.00 -31.32
C THR A 459 -57.31 19.96 -30.24
N PHE A 460 -56.81 21.18 -30.26
CA PHE A 460 -57.37 22.28 -29.49
C PHE A 460 -58.75 22.58 -30.09
N ASN A 461 -59.81 21.99 -29.52
CA ASN A 461 -61.16 22.42 -29.79
C ASN A 461 -61.34 23.78 -29.13
N ASP A 462 -61.11 24.85 -29.87
CA ASP A 462 -61.48 26.21 -29.47
C ASP A 462 -63.01 26.32 -29.46
N PRO A 463 -63.68 26.49 -28.30
CA PRO A 463 -65.13 26.58 -28.23
C PRO A 463 -65.70 27.92 -28.74
N ARG A 464 -64.88 28.86 -29.22
CA ARG A 464 -65.35 30.20 -29.65
C ARG A 464 -65.37 30.37 -31.16
N ARG A 465 -66.27 29.66 -31.84
CA ARG A 465 -66.88 30.10 -33.10
C ARG A 465 -68.14 29.26 -33.36
N SER A 466 -69.25 29.69 -32.77
CA SER A 466 -70.59 29.49 -33.33
C SER A 466 -71.23 30.85 -33.51
#